data_AF-A0A1X2J229-F1
#
_entry.id   AF-A0A1X2J229-F1
#
_cell.length_a   1.000
_cell.length_b   1.000
_cell.length_c   1.000
_cell.angle_alpha   90.00
_cell.angle_beta   90.00
_cell.angle_gamma   90.00
#
_symmetry.space_group_name_H-M   'P 1'
#
loop_
_entity.id
_entity.type
_entity.pdbx_description
1 polymer ?
#
loop_
_entity_poly.entity_id
_entity_poly.type
_entity_poly.pdbx_seq_one_letter_code
_entity_poly.pdbx_strand_id
1 'polypeptide(L)'
;MVVQNIYSAGHFVGMTYRVKNDDSSLWTDDEIKQDIISHARTIETLIKVSPKYVRLHYTPEPDVRVESILHNLGFVLVGYNLDSQDYSHKEQTGPNSIEDVYRRTFLRQKDTYDAKGSFISIQYDIPDTGALAAVPFMINTINEEGYTMVRLDGCLNDPKPYKKSADSKEYVSDHFSFNATDYHQGQKAIAAEALEVEDWETEEDRMFTSKKNQGSIARVGWFFSIALVSASMSLL
;
A
#
# COMPACT_ATOMS: atom_id res chain seq x y z
N MET A 1 -14.69 -6.27 -11.59
CA MET A 1 -14.56 -5.20 -10.57
C MET A 1 -13.26 -5.42 -9.80
N VAL A 2 -12.61 -4.35 -9.30
CA VAL A 2 -11.28 -4.43 -8.64
C VAL A 2 -11.26 -5.45 -7.50
N VAL A 3 -12.23 -5.39 -6.57
CA VAL A 3 -12.31 -6.32 -5.42
C VAL A 3 -12.41 -7.79 -5.85
N GLN A 4 -13.19 -8.09 -6.88
CA GLN A 4 -13.33 -9.47 -7.39
C GLN A 4 -12.02 -9.98 -8.00
N ASN A 5 -11.30 -9.10 -8.71
CA ASN A 5 -10.01 -9.45 -9.30
C ASN A 5 -8.97 -9.72 -8.21
N ILE A 6 -8.90 -8.85 -7.19
CA ILE A 6 -8.01 -9.02 -6.03
C ILE A 6 -8.31 -10.34 -5.31
N TYR A 7 -9.58 -10.62 -5.02
CA TYR A 7 -9.98 -11.86 -4.37
C TYR A 7 -9.64 -13.10 -5.22
N SER A 8 -9.98 -13.08 -6.52
CA SER A 8 -9.72 -14.20 -7.44
C SER A 8 -8.24 -14.45 -7.68
N ALA A 9 -7.39 -13.43 -7.49
CA ALA A 9 -5.93 -13.57 -7.53
C ALA A 9 -5.35 -14.14 -6.21
N GLY A 10 -6.19 -14.50 -5.24
CA GLY A 10 -5.76 -15.12 -3.99
C GLY A 10 -5.41 -14.14 -2.89
N HIS A 11 -5.69 -12.84 -3.02
CA HIS A 11 -5.50 -11.89 -1.94
C HIS A 11 -6.61 -11.99 -0.89
N PHE A 12 -6.25 -11.72 0.37
CA PHE A 12 -7.20 -11.62 1.46
C PHE A 12 -8.01 -10.32 1.35
N VAL A 13 -9.33 -10.42 1.55
CA VAL A 13 -10.24 -9.27 1.53
C VAL A 13 -10.94 -9.14 2.87
N GLY A 14 -10.53 -8.14 3.65
CA GLY A 14 -11.21 -7.71 4.87
C GLY A 14 -12.18 -6.56 4.61
N MET A 15 -12.62 -5.89 5.68
CA MET A 15 -13.42 -4.68 5.60
C MET A 15 -12.72 -3.53 6.30
N THR A 16 -12.70 -2.35 5.69
CA THR A 16 -12.50 -1.11 6.43
C THR A 16 -13.86 -0.56 6.82
N TYR A 17 -14.00 -0.13 8.08
CA TYR A 17 -15.23 0.47 8.58
C TYR A 17 -14.95 1.85 9.16
N ARG A 18 -15.81 2.82 8.82
CA ARG A 18 -15.78 4.18 9.31
C ARG A 18 -17.22 4.60 9.56
N VAL A 19 -17.54 4.98 10.79
CA VAL A 19 -18.84 5.58 11.07
C VAL A 19 -18.95 6.89 10.30
N LYS A 20 -20.13 7.17 9.76
CA LYS A 20 -20.36 8.41 9.01
C LYS A 20 -19.92 9.63 9.85
N ASN A 21 -19.09 10.48 9.25
CA ASN A 21 -18.52 11.69 9.87
C ASN A 21 -17.65 11.44 11.12
N ASP A 22 -17.23 10.20 11.38
CA ASP A 22 -16.51 9.79 12.61
C ASP A 22 -17.26 10.12 13.91
N ASP A 23 -18.59 10.15 13.85
CA ASP A 23 -19.43 10.48 15.00
C ASP A 23 -20.58 9.48 15.14
N SER A 24 -20.41 8.51 16.04
CA SER A 24 -21.44 7.54 16.38
C SER A 24 -22.53 8.10 17.29
N SER A 25 -22.30 9.23 17.96
CA SER A 25 -23.26 9.79 18.93
C SER A 25 -24.61 10.15 18.29
N LEU A 26 -24.59 10.40 16.97
CA LEU A 26 -25.77 10.75 16.17
C LEU A 26 -26.58 9.53 15.71
N TRP A 27 -26.13 8.31 16.03
CA TRP A 27 -26.71 7.05 15.57
C TRP A 27 -27.11 6.19 16.77
N THR A 28 -28.13 5.35 16.58
CA THR A 28 -28.49 4.28 17.50
C THR A 28 -27.63 3.03 17.27
N ASP A 29 -27.59 2.13 18.24
CA ASP A 29 -26.86 0.85 18.11
C ASP A 29 -27.39 0.00 16.95
N ASP A 30 -28.71 0.01 16.72
CA ASP A 30 -29.34 -0.72 15.61
C ASP A 30 -28.96 -0.12 14.25
N GLU A 31 -28.91 1.21 14.13
CA GLU A 31 -28.47 1.86 12.88
C GLU A 31 -27.01 1.54 12.56
N ILE A 32 -26.11 1.60 13.56
CA ILE A 32 -24.70 1.22 13.39
C ILE A 32 -24.58 -0.26 13.01
N LYS A 33 -25.34 -1.13 13.67
CA LYS A 33 -25.37 -2.56 13.35
C LYS A 33 -25.81 -2.81 11.90
N GLN A 34 -26.87 -2.15 11.44
CA GLN A 34 -27.34 -2.31 10.06
C GLN A 34 -26.33 -1.77 9.05
N ASP A 35 -25.68 -0.64 9.37
CA ASP A 35 -24.63 -0.05 8.53
C ASP A 35 -23.42 -0.98 8.37
N ILE A 36 -22.90 -1.52 9.48
CA ILE A 36 -21.83 -2.54 9.48
C ILE A 36 -22.22 -3.76 8.65
N ILE A 37 -23.42 -4.31 8.86
CA ILE A 37 -23.89 -5.50 8.14
C ILE A 37 -24.04 -5.19 6.64
N SER A 38 -24.54 -4.01 6.28
CA SER A 38 -24.69 -3.58 4.88
C SER A 38 -23.35 -3.48 4.16
N HIS A 39 -22.32 -2.93 4.83
CA HIS A 39 -20.96 -2.88 4.28
C HIS A 39 -20.39 -4.28 4.06
N ALA A 40 -20.50 -5.16 5.07
CA ALA A 40 -20.06 -6.56 4.94
C ALA A 40 -20.85 -7.31 3.85
N ARG A 41 -22.15 -7.05 3.72
CA ARG A 41 -23.02 -7.63 2.69
C ARG A 41 -22.59 -7.19 1.30
N THR A 42 -22.18 -5.93 1.13
CA THR A 42 -21.65 -5.44 -0.15
C THR A 42 -20.45 -6.26 -0.58
N ILE A 43 -19.47 -6.49 0.31
CA ILE A 43 -18.31 -7.35 0.03
C ILE A 43 -18.76 -8.80 -0.25
N GLU A 44 -19.65 -9.35 0.58
CA GLU A 44 -20.21 -10.71 0.42
C GLU A 44 -20.82 -10.91 -0.97
N THR A 45 -21.57 -9.93 -1.49
CA THR A 45 -22.17 -10.06 -2.83
C THR A 45 -21.12 -10.18 -3.95
N LEU A 46 -19.96 -9.56 -3.77
CA LEU A 46 -18.86 -9.53 -4.73
C LEU A 46 -18.04 -10.83 -4.72
N ILE A 47 -17.68 -11.33 -3.53
CA ILE A 47 -16.71 -12.44 -3.37
C ILE A 47 -17.31 -13.73 -2.79
N LYS A 48 -18.61 -13.72 -2.47
CA LYS A 48 -19.41 -14.87 -1.97
C LYS A 48 -19.07 -15.38 -0.58
N VAL A 49 -18.18 -14.69 0.14
CA VAL A 49 -17.90 -14.85 1.56
C VAL A 49 -17.92 -13.49 2.24
N SER A 50 -18.30 -13.41 3.51
CA SER A 50 -18.35 -12.15 4.24
C SER A 50 -17.06 -11.91 5.02
N PRO A 51 -16.53 -10.67 5.06
CA PRO A 51 -15.31 -10.36 5.81
C PRO A 51 -15.49 -10.64 7.30
N LYS A 52 -14.51 -11.29 7.94
CA LYS A 52 -14.42 -11.46 9.40
C LYS A 52 -13.62 -10.33 10.04
N TYR A 53 -12.50 -9.99 9.42
CA TYR A 53 -11.55 -9.01 9.92
C TYR A 53 -11.93 -7.60 9.47
N VAL A 54 -11.93 -6.68 10.43
CA VAL A 54 -12.31 -5.28 10.23
C VAL A 54 -11.20 -4.37 10.70
N ARG A 55 -10.72 -3.51 9.81
CA ARG A 55 -9.89 -2.37 10.21
C ARG A 55 -10.82 -1.19 10.46
N LEU A 56 -10.96 -0.80 11.72
CA LEU A 56 -11.69 0.41 12.07
C LEU A 56 -10.84 1.63 11.65
N HIS A 57 -11.49 2.66 11.12
CA HIS A 57 -10.82 3.93 10.85
C HIS A 57 -10.25 4.50 12.15
N TYR A 58 -9.05 5.08 12.08
CA TYR A 58 -8.41 5.65 13.25
C TYR A 58 -9.13 6.94 13.66
N THR A 59 -9.46 7.03 14.94
CA THR A 59 -9.93 8.25 15.61
C THR A 59 -9.04 8.52 16.83
N PRO A 60 -8.83 9.79 17.22
CA PRO A 60 -8.03 10.11 18.41
C PRO A 60 -8.55 9.44 19.68
N GLU A 61 -9.88 9.37 19.82
CA GLU A 61 -10.56 8.67 20.90
C GLU A 61 -11.19 7.38 20.36
N PRO A 62 -10.91 6.20 20.97
CA PRO A 62 -11.55 4.94 20.58
C PRO A 62 -13.07 4.96 20.79
N ASP A 63 -13.81 4.51 19.78
CA ASP A 63 -15.25 4.33 19.87
C ASP A 63 -15.61 2.94 20.40
N VAL A 64 -15.51 2.78 21.73
CA VAL A 64 -15.78 1.51 22.42
C VAL A 64 -17.19 0.96 22.12
N ARG A 65 -18.17 1.84 21.82
CA ARG A 65 -19.52 1.43 21.47
C ARG A 65 -19.54 0.70 20.13
N VAL A 66 -18.92 1.28 19.10
CA VAL A 66 -18.80 0.67 17.77
C VAL A 66 -17.97 -0.61 17.82
N GLU A 67 -16.85 -0.61 18.55
CA GLU A 67 -16.02 -1.80 18.73
C GLU A 67 -16.82 -2.96 19.35
N SER A 68 -17.63 -2.67 20.39
CA SER A 68 -18.51 -3.64 21.03
C SER A 68 -19.57 -4.18 20.07
N ILE A 69 -20.18 -3.33 19.24
CA ILE A 69 -21.16 -3.76 18.22
C ILE A 69 -20.50 -4.69 17.19
N LEU A 70 -19.32 -4.32 16.67
CA LEU A 70 -18.55 -5.17 15.75
C LEU A 70 -18.25 -6.55 16.35
N HIS A 71 -17.75 -6.58 17.60
CA HIS A 71 -17.49 -7.82 18.31
C HIS A 71 -18.77 -8.64 18.53
N ASN A 72 -19.87 -8.00 18.94
CA ASN A 72 -21.16 -8.65 19.16
C ASN A 72 -21.76 -9.23 17.89
N LEU A 73 -21.41 -8.69 16.72
CA LEU A 73 -21.76 -9.24 15.41
C LEU A 73 -20.83 -10.36 14.97
N GLY A 74 -19.72 -10.61 15.67
CA GLY A 74 -18.71 -11.62 15.33
C GLY A 74 -17.71 -11.12 14.28
N PHE A 75 -17.40 -9.83 14.28
CA PHE A 75 -16.23 -9.31 13.55
C PHE A 75 -15.02 -9.28 14.49
N VAL A 76 -13.82 -9.30 13.91
CA VAL A 76 -12.56 -9.21 14.63
C VAL A 76 -11.83 -7.95 14.19
N LEU A 77 -11.53 -7.07 15.14
CA LEU A 77 -10.75 -5.86 14.85
C LEU A 77 -9.29 -6.24 14.59
N VAL A 78 -8.71 -5.66 13.53
CA VAL A 78 -7.31 -5.84 13.17
C VAL A 78 -6.58 -4.50 13.15
N GLY A 79 -5.43 -4.45 13.82
CA GLY A 79 -4.50 -3.33 13.81
C GLY A 79 -3.27 -3.62 12.94
N TYR A 80 -2.23 -2.81 13.12
CA TYR A 80 -0.94 -2.97 12.45
C TYR A 80 0.18 -2.72 13.46
N ASN A 81 1.37 -3.23 13.16
CA ASN A 81 2.59 -2.99 13.96
C ASN A 81 3.78 -2.57 13.08
N LEU A 82 3.55 -2.37 11.78
CA LEU A 82 4.48 -1.73 10.85
C LEU A 82 3.70 -0.67 10.07
N ASP A 83 3.96 0.60 10.37
CA ASP A 83 3.43 1.73 9.60
C ASP A 83 4.40 2.07 8.47
N SER A 84 3.97 1.90 7.21
CA SER A 84 4.78 2.23 6.04
C SER A 84 5.04 3.73 5.91
N GLN A 85 4.21 4.56 6.54
CA GLN A 85 4.25 6.02 6.45
C GLN A 85 4.20 6.51 4.99
N ASP A 86 3.44 5.81 4.15
CA ASP A 86 3.23 6.11 2.72
C ASP A 86 2.61 7.49 2.44
N TYR A 87 1.98 8.09 3.45
CA TYR A 87 1.47 9.45 3.44
C TYR A 87 2.57 10.53 3.56
N SER A 88 3.74 10.18 4.08
CA SER A 88 4.89 11.09 4.23
C SER A 88 6.08 10.73 3.34
N HIS A 89 6.15 9.50 2.83
CA HIS A 89 7.28 9.01 2.05
C HIS A 89 6.89 8.77 0.59
N LYS A 90 7.33 9.67 -0.29
CA LYS A 90 7.03 9.63 -1.73
C LYS A 90 8.20 9.16 -2.59
N GLU A 91 9.40 9.11 -2.02
CA GLU A 91 10.59 8.63 -2.70
C GLU A 91 10.54 7.10 -2.86
N GLN A 92 10.91 6.62 -4.05
CA GLN A 92 10.87 5.19 -4.37
C GLN A 92 11.91 4.38 -3.58
N THR A 93 13.10 4.94 -3.39
CA THR A 93 14.25 4.29 -2.72
C THR A 93 15.06 5.29 -1.89
N GLY A 94 15.94 4.78 -1.03
CA GLY A 94 16.88 5.60 -0.25
C GLY A 94 16.33 6.05 1.10
N PRO A 95 17.02 6.97 1.80
CA PRO A 95 16.63 7.39 3.14
C PRO A 95 15.22 7.98 3.16
N ASN A 96 14.38 7.53 4.10
CA ASN A 96 12.96 7.93 4.18
C ASN A 96 12.11 7.46 2.98
N SER A 97 12.53 6.44 2.24
CA SER A 97 11.59 5.69 1.39
C SER A 97 10.78 4.70 2.24
N ILE A 98 9.68 4.19 1.68
CA ILE A 98 8.91 3.11 2.33
C ILE A 98 9.79 1.85 2.49
N GLU A 99 10.68 1.57 1.53
CA GLU A 99 11.67 0.50 1.62
C GLU A 99 12.56 0.65 2.87
N ASP A 100 13.07 1.85 3.11
CA ASP A 100 13.91 2.17 4.28
C ASP A 100 13.16 1.98 5.60
N VAL A 101 11.87 2.30 5.65
CA VAL A 101 11.01 2.05 6.84
C VAL A 101 10.96 0.56 7.16
N TYR A 102 10.80 -0.30 6.15
CA TYR A 102 10.82 -1.75 6.30
C TYR A 102 12.17 -2.25 6.81
N ARG A 103 13.28 -1.88 6.14
CA ARG A 103 14.64 -2.26 6.54
C ARG A 103 14.93 -1.88 7.99
N ARG A 104 14.68 -0.62 8.36
CA ARG A 104 14.90 -0.14 9.74
C ARG A 104 14.04 -0.88 10.75
N THR A 105 12.80 -1.22 10.41
CA THR A 105 11.90 -1.96 11.30
C THR A 105 12.42 -3.38 11.54
N PHE A 106 12.84 -4.09 10.50
CA PHE A 106 13.35 -5.45 10.62
C PHE A 106 14.70 -5.51 11.35
N LEU A 107 15.62 -4.58 11.05
CA LEU A 107 16.88 -4.44 11.77
C LEU A 107 16.64 -4.18 13.26
N ARG A 108 15.80 -3.19 13.60
CA ARG A 108 15.47 -2.86 14.99
C ARG A 108 14.85 -4.05 15.74
N GLN A 109 13.96 -4.80 15.11
CA GLN A 109 13.37 -6.01 15.69
C GLN A 109 14.45 -7.05 16.01
N LYS A 110 15.35 -7.32 15.05
CA LYS A 110 16.46 -8.25 15.24
C LYS A 110 17.40 -7.79 16.35
N ASP A 111 17.78 -6.51 16.35
CA ASP A 111 18.70 -5.95 17.34
C ASP A 111 18.12 -5.95 18.76
N THR A 112 16.80 -5.73 18.88
CA THR A 112 16.13 -5.64 20.19
C THR A 112 15.87 -7.02 20.80
N TYR A 113 15.51 -8.01 19.98
CA TYR A 113 14.99 -9.29 20.45
C TYR A 113 15.83 -10.52 20.04
N ASP A 114 16.90 -10.32 19.26
CA ASP A 114 17.70 -11.38 18.64
C ASP A 114 16.85 -12.42 17.87
N ALA A 115 15.72 -11.97 17.33
CA ALA A 115 14.75 -12.82 16.66
C ALA A 115 13.94 -12.05 15.62
N LYS A 116 13.42 -12.76 14.62
CA LYS A 116 12.44 -12.21 13.68
C LYS A 116 11.09 -12.05 14.37
N GLY A 117 10.39 -10.96 14.04
CA GLY A 117 9.01 -10.72 14.46
C GLY A 117 8.01 -11.17 13.40
N SER A 118 6.73 -10.93 13.65
CA SER A 118 5.68 -10.97 12.63
C SER A 118 5.07 -9.58 12.51
N PHE A 119 4.79 -9.16 11.28
CA PHE A 119 4.34 -7.80 11.00
C PHE A 119 3.05 -7.80 10.20
N ILE A 120 2.08 -7.00 10.65
CA ILE A 120 0.96 -6.55 9.84
C ILE A 120 1.33 -5.13 9.42
N SER A 121 1.57 -4.96 8.13
CA SER A 121 1.85 -3.66 7.53
C SER A 121 0.57 -2.97 7.12
N ILE A 122 0.58 -1.64 7.20
CA ILE A 122 -0.46 -0.76 6.69
C ILE A 122 0.05 0.07 5.51
N GLN A 123 -0.76 0.14 4.47
CA GLN A 123 -0.63 1.03 3.32
C GLN A 123 -2.02 1.51 2.87
N TYR A 124 -2.05 2.57 2.07
CA TYR A 124 -3.19 3.03 1.29
C TYR A 124 -2.89 2.88 -0.20
N ASP A 125 -3.70 2.13 -0.91
CA ASP A 125 -3.61 1.92 -2.36
C ASP A 125 -4.27 3.05 -3.17
N ILE A 126 -4.09 4.30 -2.72
CA ILE A 126 -4.64 5.50 -3.37
C ILE A 126 -3.54 6.25 -4.13
N PRO A 127 -3.86 6.90 -5.27
CA PRO A 127 -2.86 7.51 -6.17
C PRO A 127 -1.94 8.54 -5.52
N ASP A 128 -2.39 9.23 -4.47
CA ASP A 128 -1.65 10.35 -3.86
C ASP A 128 -0.54 9.91 -2.89
N THR A 129 -0.38 8.59 -2.67
CA THR A 129 0.63 8.01 -1.76
C THR A 129 1.81 7.41 -2.50
N GLY A 130 2.93 7.21 -1.79
CA GLY A 130 4.09 6.49 -2.33
C GLY A 130 3.91 4.98 -2.43
N ALA A 131 2.80 4.42 -1.92
CA ALA A 131 2.63 2.98 -1.72
C ALA A 131 2.74 2.18 -3.02
N LEU A 132 2.08 2.63 -4.10
CA LEU A 132 2.07 1.90 -5.38
C LEU A 132 3.47 1.79 -5.98
N ALA A 133 4.20 2.92 -6.02
CA ALA A 133 5.56 2.95 -6.58
C ALA A 133 6.56 2.15 -5.71
N ALA A 134 6.30 2.02 -4.41
CA ALA A 134 7.16 1.29 -3.49
C ALA A 134 6.97 -0.24 -3.52
N VAL A 135 5.87 -0.77 -4.09
CA VAL A 135 5.54 -2.21 -4.05
C VAL A 135 6.71 -3.12 -4.46
N PRO A 136 7.39 -2.90 -5.60
CA PRO A 136 8.49 -3.77 -6.00
C PRO A 136 9.67 -3.76 -5.01
N PHE A 137 10.02 -2.58 -4.48
CA PHE A 137 11.10 -2.41 -3.51
C PHE A 137 10.76 -3.04 -2.15
N MET A 138 9.50 -2.92 -1.71
CA MET A 138 9.01 -3.60 -0.51
C MET A 138 9.10 -5.12 -0.65
N ILE A 139 8.65 -5.68 -1.79
CA ILE A 139 8.72 -7.13 -2.06
C ILE A 139 10.18 -7.60 -1.96
N ASN A 140 11.10 -6.89 -2.60
CA ASN A 140 12.52 -7.24 -2.58
C ASN A 140 13.10 -7.17 -1.16
N THR A 141 12.85 -6.08 -0.42
CA THR A 141 13.32 -5.93 0.96
C THR A 141 12.79 -7.04 1.88
N ILE A 142 11.50 -7.37 1.79
CA ILE A 142 10.92 -8.44 2.61
C ILE A 142 11.62 -9.78 2.33
N ASN A 143 11.88 -10.07 1.05
CA ASN A 143 12.57 -11.29 0.63
C ASN A 143 14.05 -11.31 1.05
N GLU A 144 14.78 -10.21 0.85
CA GLU A 144 16.20 -10.05 1.23
C GLU A 144 16.40 -10.25 2.74
N GLU A 145 15.49 -9.72 3.55
CA GLU A 145 15.51 -9.84 5.00
C GLU A 145 14.97 -11.22 5.47
N GLY A 146 14.58 -12.08 4.52
CA GLY A 146 14.14 -13.45 4.73
C GLY A 146 12.79 -13.57 5.45
N TYR A 147 11.91 -12.59 5.29
CA TYR A 147 10.51 -12.68 5.72
C TYR A 147 9.67 -13.33 4.61
N THR A 148 8.51 -13.86 4.96
CA THR A 148 7.55 -14.42 4.02
C THR A 148 6.30 -13.58 4.02
N MET A 149 5.94 -13.01 2.86
CA MET A 149 4.63 -12.37 2.67
C MET A 149 3.53 -13.42 2.74
N VAL A 150 2.52 -13.16 3.58
CA VAL A 150 1.38 -14.04 3.77
C VAL A 150 0.10 -13.22 3.74
N ARG A 151 -1.02 -13.88 3.45
CA ARG A 151 -2.34 -13.31 3.74
C ARG A 151 -2.52 -13.09 5.24
N LEU A 152 -3.44 -12.20 5.63
CA LEU A 152 -3.71 -11.91 7.04
C LEU A 152 -4.06 -13.17 7.84
N ASP A 153 -4.83 -14.08 7.25
CA ASP A 153 -5.21 -15.34 7.86
C ASP A 153 -4.04 -16.29 8.08
N GLY A 154 -3.02 -16.26 7.20
CA GLY A 154 -1.75 -16.96 7.46
C GLY A 154 -0.93 -16.31 8.57
N CYS A 155 -0.89 -14.97 8.61
CA CYS A 155 -0.21 -14.25 9.68
C CYS A 155 -0.80 -14.57 11.07
N LEU A 156 -2.11 -14.77 11.13
CA LEU A 156 -2.86 -15.05 12.36
C LEU A 156 -3.12 -16.54 12.61
N ASN A 157 -2.64 -17.43 11.73
CA ASN A 157 -2.91 -18.87 11.76
C ASN A 157 -4.41 -19.22 11.83
N ASP A 158 -5.25 -18.49 11.10
CA ASP A 158 -6.70 -18.65 11.10
C ASP A 158 -7.20 -19.44 9.88
N PRO A 159 -7.60 -20.72 10.04
CA PRO A 159 -8.11 -21.51 8.92
C PRO A 159 -9.53 -21.12 8.48
N LYS A 160 -10.22 -20.24 9.23
CA LYS A 160 -11.60 -19.81 8.92
C LYS A 160 -11.71 -18.28 8.97
N PRO A 161 -11.14 -17.58 7.98
CA PRO A 161 -10.94 -16.14 8.05
C PRO A 161 -12.11 -15.32 7.49
N TYR A 162 -13.23 -15.96 7.17
CA TYR A 162 -14.46 -15.32 6.71
C TYR A 162 -15.64 -15.72 7.58
N LYS A 163 -16.70 -14.91 7.55
CA LYS A 163 -18.02 -15.23 8.09
C LYS A 163 -18.85 -15.90 6.99
N LYS A 164 -19.75 -16.80 7.39
CA LYS A 164 -20.68 -17.49 6.47
C LYS A 164 -21.62 -16.53 5.72
N SER A 165 -22.04 -15.47 6.39
CA SER A 165 -22.81 -14.35 5.84
C SER A 165 -22.54 -13.10 6.69
N ALA A 166 -22.88 -11.92 6.17
CA ALA A 166 -22.64 -10.63 6.85
C ALA A 166 -23.18 -10.55 8.28
N ASP A 167 -24.32 -11.19 8.54
CA ASP A 167 -25.02 -11.22 9.82
C ASP A 167 -24.73 -12.48 10.66
N SER A 168 -23.97 -13.44 10.13
CA SER A 168 -23.67 -14.70 10.83
C SER A 168 -22.47 -14.55 11.78
N LYS A 169 -22.50 -15.29 12.89
CA LYS A 169 -21.34 -15.48 13.79
C LYS A 169 -20.52 -16.72 13.46
N GLU A 170 -20.98 -17.53 12.50
CA GLU A 170 -20.28 -18.73 12.05
C GLU A 170 -19.14 -18.33 11.10
N TYR A 171 -17.94 -18.86 11.37
CA TYR A 171 -16.77 -18.67 10.50
C TYR A 171 -16.57 -19.84 9.55
N VAL A 172 -16.11 -19.52 8.35
CA VAL A 172 -15.90 -20.45 7.24
C VAL A 172 -14.54 -20.22 6.60
N SER A 173 -14.03 -21.28 5.97
CA SER A 173 -12.87 -21.22 5.07
C SER A 173 -13.33 -20.98 3.64
N ASP A 174 -12.45 -20.41 2.83
CA ASP A 174 -12.50 -20.46 1.37
C ASP A 174 -11.33 -21.31 0.83
N HIS A 175 -11.16 -21.34 -0.50
CA HIS A 175 -10.11 -22.13 -1.14
C HIS A 175 -8.70 -21.53 -0.99
N PHE A 176 -8.59 -20.23 -0.65
CA PHE A 176 -7.34 -19.53 -0.40
C PHE A 176 -7.00 -19.38 1.08
N SER A 177 -7.79 -19.99 1.98
CA SER A 177 -7.62 -19.85 3.42
C SER A 177 -6.36 -20.57 3.90
N PHE A 178 -5.79 -20.14 5.01
CA PHE A 178 -4.63 -20.78 5.61
C PHE A 178 -4.84 -22.30 5.78
N ASN A 179 -3.86 -23.09 5.33
CA ASN A 179 -3.89 -24.57 5.22
C ASN A 179 -4.87 -25.15 4.18
N ALA A 180 -5.53 -24.33 3.36
CA ALA A 180 -6.25 -24.82 2.18
C ALA A 180 -5.29 -25.18 1.04
N THR A 181 -5.78 -25.95 0.07
CA THR A 181 -4.97 -26.46 -1.05
C THR A 181 -4.41 -25.35 -1.93
N ASP A 182 -5.17 -24.27 -2.14
CA ASP A 182 -4.77 -23.15 -3.00
C ASP A 182 -4.18 -21.99 -2.18
N TYR A 183 -3.76 -22.24 -0.94
CA TYR A 183 -3.09 -21.24 -0.13
C TYR A 183 -1.71 -20.91 -0.73
N HIS A 184 -1.47 -19.63 -0.98
CA HIS A 184 -0.21 -19.13 -1.50
C HIS A 184 0.47 -18.18 -0.50
N GLN A 185 1.79 -18.31 -0.39
CA GLN A 185 2.65 -17.44 0.41
C GLN A 185 3.96 -17.15 -0.32
N GLY A 186 4.63 -16.08 0.10
CA GLY A 186 5.78 -15.53 -0.57
C GLY A 186 5.39 -14.74 -1.82
N GLN A 187 6.30 -13.88 -2.26
CA GLN A 187 6.23 -13.22 -3.56
C GLN A 187 7.59 -13.34 -4.23
N LYS A 188 7.59 -13.42 -5.57
CA LYS A 188 8.85 -13.45 -6.32
C LYS A 188 9.51 -12.08 -6.25
N ALA A 189 10.83 -12.07 -6.05
CA ALA A 189 11.61 -10.85 -6.18
C ALA A 189 11.40 -10.24 -7.58
N ILE A 190 11.34 -8.93 -7.65
CA ILE A 190 11.21 -8.17 -8.88
C ILE A 190 12.62 -7.85 -9.38
N ALA A 191 12.90 -8.26 -10.63
CA ALA A 191 14.19 -8.04 -11.27
C ALA A 191 14.49 -6.55 -11.40
N ALA A 192 15.75 -6.16 -11.25
CA ALA A 192 16.16 -4.74 -11.25
C ALA A 192 15.79 -4.02 -12.55
N GLU A 193 15.80 -4.73 -13.67
CA GLU A 193 15.45 -4.21 -15.00
C GLU A 193 13.95 -3.88 -15.12
N ALA A 194 13.10 -4.50 -14.28
CA ALA A 194 11.68 -4.20 -14.21
C ALA A 194 11.35 -3.07 -13.21
N LEU A 195 12.35 -2.56 -12.49
CA LEU A 195 12.24 -1.41 -11.58
C LEU A 195 12.51 -0.08 -12.29
N GLU A 196 13.03 -0.12 -13.53
CA GLU A 196 13.15 1.08 -14.37
C GLU A 196 11.75 1.50 -14.83
N VAL A 197 11.20 2.50 -14.13
CA VAL A 197 9.93 3.14 -14.52
C VAL A 197 10.22 3.96 -15.79
N GLU A 198 9.57 3.63 -16.91
CA GLU A 198 9.50 4.54 -18.05
C GLU A 198 8.97 5.88 -17.53
N ASP A 199 9.77 6.93 -17.71
CA ASP A 199 9.36 8.31 -17.41
C ASP A 199 8.12 8.59 -18.27
N TRP A 200 6.93 8.56 -17.67
CA TRP A 200 5.71 8.99 -18.33
C TRP A 200 5.78 10.52 -18.41
N GLU A 201 6.61 11.05 -19.31
CA GLU A 201 6.52 12.44 -19.74
C GLU A 201 5.08 12.66 -20.20
N THR A 202 4.31 13.37 -19.37
CA THR A 202 2.95 13.76 -19.73
C THR A 202 3.01 14.60 -21.02
N GLU A 203 2.08 14.36 -21.95
CA GLU A 203 1.99 15.07 -23.23
C GLU A 203 1.97 16.62 -23.10
N GLU A 204 1.70 17.15 -21.90
CA GLU A 204 1.81 18.59 -21.59
C GLU A 204 3.27 19.11 -21.62
N ASP A 205 4.26 18.31 -21.21
CA ASP A 205 5.68 18.72 -21.18
C ASP A 205 6.30 18.78 -22.59
N ARG A 206 5.81 17.97 -23.51
CA ARG A 206 6.18 18.02 -24.94
C ARG A 206 5.69 19.30 -25.62
N MET A 207 4.55 19.83 -25.18
CA MET A 207 3.96 21.03 -25.78
C MET A 207 4.66 22.32 -25.33
N PHE A 208 5.27 22.33 -24.14
CA PHE A 208 6.01 23.48 -23.61
C PHE A 208 7.45 23.57 -24.14
N THR A 209 8.10 22.43 -24.40
CA THR A 209 9.43 22.37 -25.01
C THR A 209 9.41 22.69 -26.50
N SER A 210 8.34 22.35 -27.22
CA SER A 210 8.20 22.70 -28.64
C SER A 210 8.03 24.21 -28.90
N LYS A 211 7.58 25.01 -27.91
CA LYS A 211 7.33 26.45 -28.12
C LYS A 211 8.55 27.36 -27.95
N LYS A 212 9.67 26.88 -27.40
CA LYS A 212 10.90 27.68 -27.30
C LYS A 212 11.77 27.69 -28.56
N ASN A 213 11.47 26.85 -29.56
CA ASN A 213 12.34 26.67 -30.73
C ASN A 213 11.78 27.21 -32.07
N GLN A 214 10.71 28.00 -32.05
CA GLN A 214 10.21 28.70 -33.24
C GLN A 214 9.89 30.16 -32.92
N GLY A 215 10.83 31.06 -33.23
CA GLY A 215 10.67 32.49 -32.98
C GLY A 215 11.81 33.38 -33.48
N SER A 216 11.94 33.47 -34.81
CA SER A 216 12.49 34.62 -35.57
C SER A 216 14.02 34.86 -35.62
N ILE A 217 14.54 34.64 -36.84
CA ILE A 217 15.79 35.21 -37.38
C ILE A 217 15.62 36.71 -37.62
N ALA A 218 16.60 37.53 -37.26
CA ALA A 218 16.92 38.76 -37.99
C ALA A 218 18.44 39.02 -37.93
N ARG A 219 19.06 39.03 -39.12
CA ARG A 219 20.48 39.33 -39.36
C ARG A 219 20.82 40.78 -39.02
N VAL A 220 21.98 41.01 -38.41
CA VAL A 220 22.88 42.11 -38.80
C VAL A 220 24.30 41.58 -38.72
N GLY A 221 25.01 41.61 -39.85
CA GLY A 221 26.42 41.26 -39.91
C GLY A 221 27.31 42.44 -39.56
N TRP A 222 28.51 42.17 -39.06
CA TRP A 222 29.70 42.99 -39.26
C TRP A 222 30.94 42.10 -39.25
N PHE A 223 31.78 42.31 -40.26
CA PHE A 223 33.11 41.74 -40.43
C PHE A 223 34.03 42.22 -39.31
N PHE A 224 34.92 41.37 -38.80
CA PHE A 224 36.36 41.69 -38.70
C PHE A 224 37.20 40.42 -38.53
N SER A 225 38.35 40.45 -39.20
CA SER A 225 39.32 39.38 -39.41
C SER A 225 40.20 39.06 -38.19
N ILE A 226 40.67 37.80 -38.17
CA ILE A 226 42.02 37.28 -37.83
C ILE A 226 42.68 37.77 -36.52
N ALA A 227 43.00 36.82 -35.62
CA ALA A 227 44.39 36.49 -35.26
C ALA A 227 44.48 35.23 -34.36
N LEU A 228 45.23 34.23 -34.83
CA LEU A 228 45.91 33.24 -33.99
C LEU A 228 46.95 33.94 -33.13
N VAL A 229 47.03 33.61 -31.84
CA VAL A 229 48.31 33.55 -31.10
C VAL A 229 48.28 32.35 -30.15
N SER A 230 49.16 31.40 -30.44
CA SER A 230 49.65 30.33 -29.56
C SER A 230 50.69 30.85 -28.56
N ALA A 231 50.78 30.20 -27.39
CA ALA A 231 51.91 30.11 -26.42
C ALA A 231 51.44 30.45 -25.00
N SER A 232 51.92 29.86 -23.90
CA SER A 232 52.78 28.70 -23.62
C SER A 232 52.81 28.56 -22.09
N MET A 233 52.91 27.32 -21.64
CA MET A 233 53.30 26.87 -20.29
C MET A 233 54.48 27.66 -19.71
N SER A 234 54.47 27.96 -18.41
CA SER A 234 55.62 27.79 -17.49
C SER A 234 55.26 28.07 -16.03
N LEU A 235 55.82 27.24 -15.16
CA LEU A 235 55.74 27.23 -13.71
C LEU A 235 56.40 28.45 -13.06
N LEU A 236 55.84 28.89 -11.93
CA LEU A 236 56.48 28.91 -10.60
C LEU A 236 55.42 29.26 -9.54
#